data_AF-A0A225DDF2-F1
#
_entry.id   AF-A0A225DDF2-F1
#
_cell.length_a   1.000
_cell.length_b   1.000
_cell.length_c   1.000
_cell.angle_alpha   90.00
_cell.angle_beta   90.00
_cell.angle_gamma   90.00
#
_symmetry.space_group_name_H-M   'P 1'
#
loop_
_entity.id
_entity.type
_entity.pdbx_description
1 polymer ?
#
loop_
_entity_poly.entity_id
_entity_poly.type
_entity_poly.pdbx_seq_one_letter_code
_entity_poly.pdbx_strand_id
1 'polypeptide(L)'
;MNQSLEVQQRLLDKIVVKGPGGLKFLMIACRRAGLTLHGTAQRAGVHVATVCRWQARDPAFAHEMREAAREARTEERESLPVERPHVPWRKDCPVCRAKVVVRTAPGKIVFWRCGRWPQCPWASWRPRHPRNCRRCCGPRFWSHSRKSVNCDHCRANSGTLTPQQKPP
;
A
#
# COMPACT_ATOMS: atom_id res chain seq x y z
N MET A 1 20.94 2.65 1.50
CA MET A 1 20.54 1.57 2.43
C MET A 1 20.24 0.29 1.64
N ASN A 2 21.24 -0.29 0.96
CA ASN A 2 21.11 -1.54 0.16
C ASN A 2 21.78 -2.76 0.82
N GLN A 3 22.38 -2.57 2.01
CA GLN A 3 23.15 -3.62 2.68
C GLN A 3 22.28 -4.78 3.20
N SER A 4 20.97 -4.58 3.39
CA SER A 4 20.07 -5.63 3.91
C SER A 4 19.83 -6.74 2.89
N LEU A 5 19.61 -6.40 1.61
CA LEU A 5 19.35 -7.38 0.55
C LEU A 5 20.59 -8.18 0.17
N GLU A 6 21.76 -7.55 0.10
CA GLU A 6 23.02 -8.24 -0.22
C GLU A 6 23.46 -9.19 0.90
N VAL A 7 23.24 -8.82 2.16
CA VAL A 7 23.51 -9.68 3.32
C VAL A 7 22.54 -10.86 3.35
N GLN A 8 21.25 -10.64 3.07
CA GLN A 8 20.26 -11.71 2.92
C GLN A 8 20.59 -12.64 1.74
N GLN A 9 21.05 -12.09 0.62
CA GLN A 9 21.46 -12.86 -0.57
C GLN A 9 22.65 -13.77 -0.25
N ARG A 10 23.68 -13.25 0.43
CA ARG A 10 24.87 -14.01 0.86
C ARG A 10 24.56 -15.10 1.89
N LEU A 11 23.56 -14.88 2.75
CA LEU A 11 23.08 -15.90 3.70
C LEU A 11 22.35 -17.03 2.98
N LEU A 12 21.55 -16.72 1.96
CA LEU A 12 20.82 -17.71 1.17
C LEU A 12 21.72 -18.52 0.23
N ASP A 13 22.74 -17.90 -0.36
CA ASP A 13 23.68 -18.56 -1.28
C ASP A 13 24.59 -19.60 -0.58
N LYS A 14 24.72 -19.54 0.76
CA LYS A 14 25.50 -20.51 1.55
C LYS A 14 24.70 -21.76 1.93
N ILE A 15 23.39 -21.80 1.70
CA ILE A 15 22.57 -22.96 2.00
C ILE A 15 22.75 -23.98 0.88
N VAL A 16 23.65 -24.94 1.09
CA VAL A 16 23.75 -26.13 0.24
C VAL A 16 22.51 -27.00 0.46
N VAL A 17 21.52 -26.86 -0.41
CA VAL A 17 20.28 -27.63 -0.37
C VAL A 17 20.54 -29.03 -0.92
N LYS A 18 20.81 -30.01 -0.04
CA LYS A 18 20.75 -31.43 -0.40
C LYS A 18 19.37 -31.99 -0.07
N GLY A 19 18.61 -32.37 -1.10
CA GLY A 19 17.33 -33.06 -0.98
C GLY A 19 16.08 -32.16 -0.90
N PRO A 20 14.88 -32.76 -1.02
CA PRO A 20 13.60 -32.03 -1.09
C PRO A 20 13.25 -31.24 0.18
N GLY A 21 13.79 -31.63 1.34
CA GLY A 21 13.62 -30.89 2.60
C GLY A 21 14.31 -29.52 2.60
N GLY A 22 15.51 -29.43 2.02
CA GLY A 22 16.22 -28.15 1.95
C GLY A 22 15.61 -27.16 0.94
N LEU A 23 14.94 -27.66 -0.11
CA LEU A 23 14.23 -26.80 -1.06
C LEU A 23 13.04 -26.12 -0.39
N LYS A 24 12.25 -26.88 0.38
CA LYS A 24 11.14 -26.31 1.16
C LYS A 24 11.61 -25.24 2.14
N PHE A 25 12.72 -25.49 2.85
CA PHE A 25 13.31 -24.52 3.77
C PHE A 25 13.74 -23.22 3.06
N LEU A 26 14.49 -23.34 1.95
CA LEU A 26 14.88 -22.20 1.13
C LEU A 26 13.66 -21.39 0.69
N MET A 27 12.60 -22.07 0.29
CA MET A 27 11.38 -21.42 -0.18
C MET A 27 10.67 -20.65 0.93
N ILE A 28 10.58 -21.21 2.14
CA ILE A 28 10.02 -20.51 3.31
C ILE A 28 10.84 -19.28 3.64
N ALA A 29 12.18 -19.38 3.64
CA ALA A 29 13.07 -18.25 3.86
C ALA A 29 12.87 -17.15 2.79
N CYS A 30 12.74 -17.52 1.52
CA CYS A 30 12.43 -16.57 0.45
C CYS A 30 11.05 -15.90 0.64
N ARG A 31 10.04 -16.64 1.13
CA ARG A 31 8.71 -16.06 1.42
C ARG A 31 8.77 -15.08 2.59
N ARG A 32 9.53 -15.37 3.63
CA ARG A 32 9.79 -14.44 4.75
C ARG A 32 10.51 -13.18 4.29
N ALA A 33 11.42 -13.31 3.32
CA ALA A 33 12.06 -12.16 2.68
C ALA A 33 11.14 -11.36 1.72
N GLY A 34 9.83 -11.69 1.66
CA GLY A 34 8.85 -10.94 0.87
C GLY A 34 8.73 -11.34 -0.60
N LEU A 35 9.45 -12.37 -1.06
CA LEU A 35 9.32 -12.81 -2.45
C LEU A 35 7.92 -13.38 -2.71
N THR A 36 7.41 -13.15 -3.92
CA THR A 36 6.17 -13.79 -4.39
C THR A 36 6.34 -15.30 -4.55
N LEU A 37 5.25 -16.06 -4.63
CA LEU A 37 5.32 -17.51 -4.84
C LEU A 37 6.12 -17.86 -6.11
N HIS A 38 5.94 -17.06 -7.17
CA HIS A 38 6.70 -17.18 -8.41
C HIS A 38 8.20 -16.90 -8.19
N GLY A 39 8.54 -15.78 -7.53
CA GLY A 39 9.94 -15.44 -7.24
C GLY A 39 10.63 -16.48 -6.36
N THR A 40 9.93 -17.01 -5.37
CA THR A 40 10.40 -18.11 -4.53
C THR A 40 10.66 -19.38 -5.36
N ALA A 41 9.73 -19.76 -6.24
CA ALA A 41 9.89 -20.93 -7.11
C ALA A 41 11.12 -20.78 -8.04
N GLN A 42 11.27 -19.60 -8.65
CA GLN A 42 12.42 -19.27 -9.50
C GLN A 42 13.74 -19.37 -8.73
N ARG A 43 13.80 -18.86 -7.49
CA ARG A 43 15.00 -18.93 -6.64
C ARG A 43 15.35 -20.35 -6.22
N ALA A 44 14.35 -21.21 -6.04
CA ALA A 44 14.52 -22.62 -5.75
C ALA A 44 14.77 -23.47 -7.01
N GLY A 45 14.81 -22.88 -8.21
CA GLY A 45 15.04 -23.60 -9.46
C GLY A 45 13.90 -24.52 -9.87
N VAL A 46 12.67 -24.26 -9.42
CA VAL A 46 11.49 -25.09 -9.72
C VAL A 46 10.38 -24.28 -10.36
N HIS A 47 9.54 -24.93 -11.16
CA HIS A 47 8.34 -24.31 -11.70
C HIS A 47 7.29 -24.06 -10.60
N VAL A 48 6.58 -22.94 -10.66
CA VAL A 48 5.56 -22.57 -9.64
C VAL A 48 4.49 -23.64 -9.45
N ALA A 49 4.08 -24.34 -10.53
CA ALA A 49 3.12 -25.44 -10.44
C ALA A 49 3.63 -26.61 -9.58
N THR A 50 4.94 -26.87 -9.55
CA THR A 50 5.54 -27.88 -8.67
C THR A 50 5.37 -27.49 -7.21
N VAL A 51 5.53 -26.21 -6.90
CA VAL A 51 5.30 -25.66 -5.55
C VAL A 51 3.85 -25.84 -5.13
N CYS A 52 2.90 -25.49 -6.00
CA CYS A 52 1.47 -25.66 -5.72
C CYS A 52 1.13 -27.13 -5.43
N ARG A 53 1.68 -28.07 -6.23
CA ARG A 53 1.52 -29.51 -5.99
C ARG A 53 2.10 -29.94 -4.64
N TRP A 54 3.26 -29.42 -4.26
CA TRP A 54 3.85 -29.70 -2.94
C TRP A 54 2.99 -29.17 -1.80
N GLN A 55 2.45 -27.97 -1.92
CA GLN A 55 1.53 -27.40 -0.92
C GLN A 55 0.22 -28.19 -0.81
N ALA A 56 -0.30 -28.72 -1.92
CA ALA A 56 -1.49 -29.56 -1.90
C ALA A 56 -1.23 -30.92 -1.21
N ARG A 57 -0.03 -31.49 -1.40
CA ARG A 57 0.37 -32.78 -0.81
C ARG A 57 0.83 -32.66 0.65
N ASP A 58 1.33 -31.50 1.04
CA ASP A 58 1.90 -31.24 2.37
C ASP A 58 1.27 -29.97 3.00
N PRO A 59 0.20 -30.14 3.80
CA PRO A 59 -0.48 -29.04 4.46
C PRO A 59 0.41 -28.25 5.44
N ALA A 60 1.41 -28.90 6.05
CA ALA A 60 2.35 -28.23 6.96
C ALA A 60 3.22 -27.24 6.18
N PHE A 61 3.80 -27.68 5.05
CA PHE A 61 4.53 -26.78 4.16
C PHE A 61 3.66 -25.64 3.61
N ALA A 62 2.39 -25.92 3.29
CA ALA A 62 1.45 -24.88 2.86
C ALA A 62 1.12 -23.87 3.97
N HIS A 63 1.05 -24.30 5.23
CA HIS A 63 0.88 -23.41 6.37
C HIS A 63 2.13 -22.53 6.58
N GLU A 64 3.32 -23.11 6.61
CA GLU A 64 4.58 -22.38 6.79
C GLU A 64 4.78 -21.32 5.70
N MET A 65 4.50 -21.65 4.44
CA MET A 65 4.58 -20.69 3.33
C MET A 65 3.58 -19.53 3.43
N ARG A 66 2.42 -19.76 4.06
CA ARG A 66 1.40 -18.72 4.29
C ARG A 66 1.79 -17.82 5.45
N GLU A 67 2.28 -18.38 6.54
CA GLU A 67 2.72 -17.63 7.71
C GLU A 67 3.98 -16.81 7.38
N ALA A 68 4.96 -17.39 6.68
CA ALA A 68 6.11 -16.64 6.16
C ALA A 68 5.71 -15.42 5.32
N ALA A 69 4.66 -15.55 4.49
CA ALA A 69 4.15 -14.45 3.69
C ALA A 69 3.36 -13.42 4.52
N ARG A 70 2.74 -13.84 5.62
CA ARG A 70 2.06 -12.94 6.57
C ARG A 70 3.07 -12.12 7.36
N GLU A 71 4.13 -12.77 7.84
CA GLU A 71 5.27 -12.13 8.52
C GLU A 71 5.87 -11.05 7.61
N ALA A 72 6.25 -11.41 6.39
CA ALA A 72 6.84 -10.47 5.43
C ALA A 72 5.96 -9.24 5.16
N ARG A 73 4.64 -9.43 4.99
CA ARG A 73 3.69 -8.31 4.80
C ARG A 73 3.54 -7.44 6.04
N THR A 74 3.66 -8.04 7.23
CA THR A 74 3.56 -7.32 8.49
C THR A 74 4.80 -6.47 8.69
N GLU A 75 5.98 -7.04 8.51
CA GLU A 75 7.26 -6.34 8.54
C GLU A 75 7.32 -5.23 7.47
N GLU A 76 6.92 -5.52 6.23
CA GLU A 76 6.85 -4.50 5.17
C GLU A 76 5.96 -3.34 5.60
N ARG A 77 4.74 -3.63 6.09
CA ARG A 77 3.80 -2.59 6.55
C ARG A 77 4.36 -1.77 7.72
N GLU A 78 5.07 -2.41 8.65
CA GLU A 78 5.68 -1.74 9.80
C GLU A 78 6.91 -0.91 9.39
N SER A 79 7.62 -1.32 8.35
CA SER A 79 8.78 -0.60 7.79
C SER A 79 8.38 0.61 6.94
N LEU A 80 7.16 0.64 6.39
CA LEU A 80 6.69 1.76 5.57
C LEU A 80 6.56 3.02 6.44
N PRO A 81 7.04 4.19 5.97
CA PRO A 81 6.80 5.46 6.64
C PRO A 81 5.31 5.66 6.88
N VAL A 82 4.92 5.63 8.16
CA VAL A 82 3.51 5.65 8.59
C VAL A 82 2.87 7.03 8.35
N GLU A 83 3.70 8.08 8.21
CA GLU A 83 3.21 9.44 8.08
C GLU A 83 2.71 9.76 6.67
N ARG A 84 1.38 9.76 6.52
CA ARG A 84 0.71 10.32 5.35
C ARG A 84 1.10 11.80 5.21
N PRO A 85 1.56 12.26 4.04
CA PRO A 85 1.95 13.65 3.85
C PRO A 85 0.84 14.62 4.28
N HIS A 86 1.20 15.69 5.01
CA HIS A 86 0.24 16.77 5.23
C HIS A 86 0.03 17.52 3.90
N VAL A 87 -1.22 17.67 3.48
CA VAL A 87 -1.57 18.37 2.24
C VAL A 87 -2.55 19.51 2.51
N PRO A 88 -2.40 20.65 1.82
CA PRO A 88 -3.37 21.73 1.91
C PRO A 88 -4.72 21.26 1.35
N TRP A 89 -5.81 21.68 2.00
CA TRP A 89 -7.16 21.30 1.58
C TRP A 89 -8.17 22.41 1.82
N ARG A 90 -9.24 22.44 1.01
CA ARG A 90 -10.27 23.48 1.05
C ARG A 90 -11.31 23.16 2.12
N LYS A 91 -11.59 24.12 3.01
CA LYS A 91 -12.45 23.94 4.20
C LYS A 91 -13.95 24.07 3.93
N ASP A 92 -14.37 24.23 2.67
CA ASP A 92 -15.77 24.38 2.28
C ASP A 92 -16.29 23.14 1.52
N CYS A 93 -17.56 22.83 1.77
CA CYS A 93 -18.24 21.69 1.19
C CYS A 93 -18.38 21.92 -0.32
N PRO A 94 -18.00 20.96 -1.18
CA PRO A 94 -18.13 21.10 -2.62
C PRO A 94 -19.59 21.17 -3.10
N VAL A 95 -20.56 20.77 -2.26
CA VAL A 95 -21.99 20.76 -2.61
C VAL A 95 -22.67 22.05 -2.13
N CYS A 96 -22.63 22.34 -0.83
CA CYS A 96 -23.38 23.46 -0.24
C CYS A 96 -22.51 24.61 0.28
N ARG A 97 -21.19 24.57 0.07
CA ARG A 97 -20.21 25.58 0.53
C ARG A 97 -20.11 25.80 2.04
N ALA A 98 -20.87 25.07 2.86
CA ALA A 98 -20.75 25.11 4.31
C ALA A 98 -19.38 24.61 4.78
N LYS A 99 -18.99 24.97 6.01
CA LYS A 99 -17.73 24.51 6.62
C LYS A 99 -17.68 22.98 6.68
N VAL A 100 -16.53 22.42 6.33
CA VAL A 100 -16.22 20.99 6.43
C VAL A 100 -15.63 20.70 7.79
N VAL A 101 -16.04 19.58 8.38
CA VAL A 101 -15.50 19.05 9.63
C VAL A 101 -14.70 17.78 9.35
N VAL A 102 -13.63 17.59 10.11
CA VAL A 102 -12.77 16.41 10.06
C VAL A 102 -13.19 15.49 11.21
N ARG A 103 -13.39 14.21 10.92
CA ARG A 103 -13.80 13.19 11.90
C ARG A 103 -12.91 11.97 11.78
N THR A 104 -12.82 11.21 12.86
CA THR A 104 -12.09 9.94 12.92
C THR A 104 -13.09 8.80 12.99
N ALA A 105 -12.99 7.88 12.04
CA ALA A 105 -13.75 6.63 11.99
C ALA A 105 -13.03 5.51 12.77
N PRO A 106 -13.70 4.37 13.06
CA PRO A 106 -13.05 3.18 13.58
C PRO A 106 -11.80 2.81 12.76
N GLY A 107 -10.74 2.35 13.44
CA GLY A 107 -9.43 2.12 12.80
C GLY A 107 -8.59 3.39 12.61
N LYS A 108 -8.91 4.49 13.32
CA LYS A 108 -8.18 5.78 13.28
C LYS A 108 -8.13 6.41 11.88
N ILE A 109 -9.10 6.09 11.02
CA ILE A 109 -9.15 6.61 9.65
C ILE A 109 -9.87 7.95 9.67
N VAL A 110 -9.19 8.99 9.20
CA VAL A 110 -9.75 10.34 9.10
C VAL A 110 -10.59 10.50 7.83
N PHE A 111 -11.74 11.17 7.95
CA PHE A 111 -12.58 11.57 6.83
C PHE A 111 -13.12 13.00 7.00
N TRP A 112 -13.52 13.59 5.88
CA TRP A 112 -14.08 14.93 5.79
C TRP A 112 -15.58 14.82 5.54
N ARG A 113 -16.40 15.56 6.28
CA ARG A 113 -17.84 15.65 6.02
C ARG A 113 -18.36 17.07 6.13
N CYS A 114 -19.52 17.31 5.56
CA CYS A 114 -20.18 18.59 5.69
C CYS A 114 -20.54 18.89 7.15
N GLY A 115 -20.38 20.15 7.57
CA GLY A 115 -20.83 20.63 8.88
C GLY A 115 -22.36 20.68 9.02
N ARG A 116 -23.10 20.81 7.92
CA ARG A 116 -24.57 20.76 7.85
C ARG A 116 -25.11 19.34 7.71
N TRP A 117 -24.44 18.35 8.28
CA TRP A 117 -24.98 16.99 8.29
C TRP A 117 -26.10 16.91 9.33
N PRO A 118 -27.26 16.28 9.05
CA PRO A 118 -27.58 15.43 7.89
C PRO A 118 -28.14 16.16 6.65
N GLN A 119 -28.41 17.46 6.71
CA GLN A 119 -29.02 18.23 5.62
C GLN A 119 -28.18 18.23 4.32
N CYS A 120 -26.85 18.13 4.44
CA CYS A 120 -25.94 17.88 3.32
C CYS A 120 -25.20 16.56 3.57
N PRO A 121 -25.47 15.50 2.78
CA PRO A 121 -24.89 14.17 2.99
C PRO A 121 -23.46 14.03 2.45
N TRP A 122 -22.81 15.14 2.06
CA TRP A 122 -21.47 15.08 1.51
C TRP A 122 -20.45 14.61 2.57
N ALA A 123 -19.72 13.55 2.22
CA ALA A 123 -18.56 13.04 2.93
C ALA A 123 -17.50 12.51 1.95
N SER A 124 -16.23 12.52 2.36
CA SER A 124 -15.11 12.06 1.55
C SER A 124 -13.99 11.50 2.43
N TRP A 125 -13.40 10.39 1.99
CA TRP A 125 -12.16 9.82 2.56
C TRP A 125 -10.89 10.53 2.06
N ARG A 126 -11.05 11.49 1.15
CA ARG A 126 -9.98 12.22 0.48
C ARG A 126 -10.12 13.72 0.76
N PRO A 127 -9.04 14.43 1.10
CA PRO A 127 -9.10 15.87 1.26
C PRO A 127 -9.38 16.56 -0.08
N ARG A 128 -10.25 17.57 -0.05
CA ARG A 128 -10.54 18.39 -1.24
C ARG A 128 -9.37 19.33 -1.52
N HIS A 129 -8.85 19.31 -2.73
CA HIS A 129 -7.76 20.16 -3.18
C HIS A 129 -8.18 21.65 -3.14
N PRO A 130 -7.25 22.60 -2.84
CA PRO A 130 -7.57 24.03 -2.74
C PRO A 130 -8.18 24.64 -4.02
N ARG A 131 -7.82 24.10 -5.18
CA ARG A 131 -8.28 24.56 -6.49
C ARG A 131 -9.23 23.55 -7.14
N ASN A 132 -10.24 24.06 -7.86
CA ASN A 132 -11.11 23.29 -8.73
C ASN A 132 -10.41 22.88 -10.04
N CYS A 133 -11.07 22.02 -10.82
CA CYS A 133 -10.62 21.58 -12.13
C CYS A 133 -10.62 22.71 -13.14
N ARG A 134 -9.51 22.89 -13.86
CA ARG A 134 -9.42 23.89 -14.93
C ARG A 134 -10.28 23.55 -16.15
N ARG A 135 -10.61 22.27 -16.33
CA ARG A 135 -11.39 21.79 -17.49
C ARG A 135 -12.90 21.88 -17.29
N CYS A 136 -13.39 21.51 -16.10
CA CYS A 136 -14.83 21.42 -15.84
C CYS A 136 -15.29 22.22 -14.62
N CYS A 137 -14.41 22.99 -13.99
CA CYS A 137 -14.67 23.74 -12.76
C CYS A 137 -15.12 22.88 -11.55
N GLY A 138 -15.18 21.56 -11.70
CA GLY A 138 -15.59 20.63 -10.66
C GLY A 138 -14.57 20.48 -9.52
N PRO A 139 -14.97 19.93 -8.37
CA PRO A 139 -14.09 19.69 -7.24
C PRO A 139 -12.99 18.69 -7.61
N ARG A 140 -11.84 18.88 -6.96
CA ARG A 140 -10.67 18.01 -7.08
C ARG A 140 -10.29 17.46 -5.72
N PHE A 141 -9.74 16.28 -5.70
CA PHE A 141 -9.40 15.58 -4.47
C PHE A 141 -8.00 15.00 -4.55
N TRP A 142 -7.29 15.04 -3.43
CA TRP A 142 -6.05 14.30 -3.26
C TRP A 142 -6.33 12.79 -3.33
N SER A 143 -5.42 12.01 -3.89
CA SER A 143 -5.48 10.55 -3.78
C SER A 143 -5.34 10.08 -2.32
N HIS A 144 -5.68 8.83 -2.03
CA HIS A 144 -5.53 8.26 -0.67
C HIS A 144 -4.08 8.32 -0.17
N SER A 145 -3.11 8.12 -1.07
CA SER A 145 -1.68 8.28 -0.80
C SER A 145 -1.24 9.73 -0.69
N ARG A 146 -2.10 10.69 -1.08
CA ARG A 146 -1.83 12.14 -1.14
C ARG A 146 -0.70 12.53 -2.09
N LYS A 147 -0.32 11.64 -3.02
CA LYS A 147 0.75 11.87 -4.01
C LYS A 147 0.26 12.45 -5.34
N SER A 148 -1.04 12.53 -5.54
CA SER A 148 -1.66 12.99 -6.78
C SER A 148 -3.02 13.65 -6.53
N VAL A 149 -3.53 14.41 -7.50
CA VAL A 149 -4.82 15.09 -7.43
C VAL A 149 -5.63 14.82 -8.68
N ASN A 150 -6.86 14.35 -8.48
CA ASN A 150 -7.77 13.99 -9.56
C ASN A 150 -9.06 14.79 -9.44
N CYS A 151 -9.67 15.13 -10.59
CA CYS A 151 -11.03 15.65 -10.62
C CYS A 151 -12.04 14.49 -10.62
N ASP A 152 -13.01 14.50 -9.71
CA ASP A 152 -14.02 13.44 -9.66
C ASP A 152 -15.04 13.55 -10.80
N HIS A 153 -15.18 14.71 -11.45
CA HIS A 153 -16.14 14.91 -12.54
C HIS A 153 -15.58 14.46 -13.90
N CYS A 154 -14.38 14.94 -14.27
CA CYS A 154 -13.82 14.69 -15.62
C CYS A 154 -12.57 13.81 -15.62
N ARG A 155 -12.15 13.30 -14.45
CA ARG A 155 -10.97 12.43 -14.26
C ARG A 155 -9.64 13.02 -14.76
N ALA A 156 -9.59 14.33 -15.02
CA ALA A 156 -8.33 15.00 -15.31
C ALA A 156 -7.39 14.88 -14.10
N ASN A 157 -6.24 14.26 -14.32
CA ASN A 157 -5.17 14.12 -13.34
C ASN A 157 -4.22 15.31 -13.49
N SER A 158 -3.75 15.87 -12.38
CA SER A 158 -2.46 16.55 -12.40
C SER A 158 -1.45 15.61 -11.74
N GLY A 159 -0.58 15.02 -12.55
CA GLY A 159 0.61 14.34 -12.05
C GLY A 159 1.53 15.34 -11.33
N THR A 160 2.18 14.84 -10.28
CA THR A 160 3.36 15.39 -9.57
C THR A 160 3.21 16.77 -8.90
N LEU A 161 3.02 16.77 -7.59
CA LEU A 161 3.65 17.79 -6.75
C LEU A 161 5.15 17.46 -6.65
N THR A 162 5.99 18.32 -7.21
CA THR A 162 7.37 18.47 -6.75
C THR A 162 7.38 19.05 -5.31
N PRO A 163 8.42 18.77 -4.51
CA PRO A 163 8.47 19.13 -3.10
C PRO A 163 8.87 20.60 -2.92
N GLN A 164 8.02 21.56 -3.26
CA GLN A 164 8.19 22.96 -2.85
C GLN A 164 6.86 23.69 -2.77
N GLN A 165 6.16 23.56 -1.63
CA GLN A 165 5.22 24.58 -1.14
C GLN A 165 5.24 24.58 0.39
N LYS A 166 6.38 24.98 0.97
CA LYS A 166 6.43 25.47 2.34
C LYS A 166 6.00 26.95 2.29
N PRO A 167 4.87 27.37 2.89
CA PRO A 167 4.58 28.79 3.02
C PRO A 167 5.61 29.45 3.97
N PRO A 168 5.87 30.76 3.82
CA PRO A 168 6.80 31.50 4.69
C PRO A 168 6.41 31.45 6.16
#